data_AF-A0A9J6G1B9-F1
#
_entry.id   AF-A0A9J6G1B9-F1
#
_cell.length_a   1.000
_cell.length_b   1.000
_cell.length_c   1.000
_cell.angle_alpha   90.00
_cell.angle_beta   90.00
_cell.angle_gamma   90.00
#
_symmetry.space_group_name_H-M   'P 1'
#
loop_
_entity.id
_entity.type
_entity.pdbx_description
1 polymer ?
#
loop_
_entity_poly.entity_id
_entity_poly.type
_entity_poly.pdbx_seq_one_letter_code
_entity_poly.pdbx_strand_id
1 'polypeptide(L)'
;MTRFEGRSSLKQYLTMLPIKRRYKVWCRADSQAQFLNEFQVYESKGTDPPASVDLGEHVVLLIIDEVDTGTQLHFHNFFTSTHLKEAFERKEHFGRRGGSYKPQRFT
;
A
#
# COMPACT_ATOMS: atom_id res chain seq x y z
N MET A 1 -8.91 -9.24 2.82
CA MET A 1 -10.24 -8.59 3.00
C MET A 1 -11.12 -9.45 3.88
N THR A 2 -11.67 -8.86 4.92
CA THR A 2 -12.42 -9.60 5.94
C THR A 2 -13.92 -9.59 5.59
N ARG A 3 -14.59 -10.76 5.66
CA ARG A 3 -16.07 -10.82 5.52
C ARG A 3 -16.69 -10.17 6.75
N PHE A 4 -17.64 -9.27 6.56
CA PHE A 4 -18.42 -8.72 7.67
C PHE A 4 -19.84 -8.39 7.22
N GLU A 5 -20.82 -8.94 7.93
CA GLU A 5 -22.23 -8.90 7.54
C GLU A 5 -23.02 -7.79 8.26
N GLY A 6 -22.54 -7.32 9.43
CA GLY A 6 -23.16 -6.25 10.21
C GLY A 6 -23.08 -4.85 9.56
N ARG A 7 -23.76 -3.84 10.11
CA ARG A 7 -23.68 -2.46 9.59
C ARG A 7 -22.38 -1.79 10.04
N SER A 8 -21.63 -1.23 9.09
CA SER A 8 -20.39 -0.48 9.36
C SER A 8 -20.13 0.50 8.23
N SER A 9 -19.72 1.71 8.58
CA SER A 9 -19.36 2.79 7.65
C SER A 9 -18.09 2.49 6.86
N LEU A 10 -17.12 1.77 7.44
CA LEU A 10 -15.83 1.47 6.77
C LEU A 10 -15.92 0.41 5.66
N LYS A 11 -17.11 -0.17 5.43
CA LYS A 11 -17.28 -1.18 4.39
C LYS A 11 -17.15 -0.55 3.01
N GLN A 12 -16.22 -1.06 2.23
CA GLN A 12 -16.01 -0.66 0.84
C GLN A 12 -16.77 -1.58 -0.10
N TYR A 13 -17.34 -0.98 -1.15
CA TYR A 13 -17.94 -1.71 -2.25
C TYR A 13 -16.91 -1.95 -3.36
N LEU A 14 -16.70 -3.21 -3.75
CA LEU A 14 -15.72 -3.63 -4.76
C LEU A 14 -16.42 -4.45 -5.83
N THR A 15 -16.56 -3.85 -7.02
CA THR A 15 -17.36 -4.40 -8.12
C THR A 15 -16.81 -5.71 -8.68
N MET A 16 -15.48 -5.88 -8.69
CA MET A 16 -14.79 -7.02 -9.31
C MET A 16 -14.60 -8.23 -8.39
N LEU A 17 -15.04 -8.17 -7.13
CA LEU A 17 -14.87 -9.28 -6.19
C LEU A 17 -16.13 -10.13 -6.04
N PRO A 18 -15.99 -11.45 -5.77
CA PRO A 18 -17.14 -12.34 -5.56
C PRO A 18 -18.07 -11.89 -4.42
N ILE A 19 -17.52 -11.27 -3.37
CA ILE A 19 -18.29 -10.65 -2.29
C ILE A 19 -18.03 -9.15 -2.32
N LYS A 20 -19.07 -8.38 -2.66
CA LYS A 20 -18.93 -6.98 -3.05
C LYS A 20 -18.74 -5.99 -1.90
N ARG A 21 -19.16 -6.29 -0.66
CA ARG A 21 -19.10 -5.35 0.48
C ARG A 21 -18.23 -5.91 1.61
N ARG A 22 -17.05 -5.33 1.83
CA ARG A 22 -16.05 -5.86 2.79
C ARG A 22 -15.20 -4.75 3.39
N TYR A 23 -14.43 -5.05 4.43
CA TYR A 23 -13.35 -4.18 4.87
C TYR A 23 -12.15 -4.31 3.95
N LYS A 24 -11.63 -3.16 3.52
CA LYS A 24 -10.42 -3.05 2.73
C LYS A 24 -9.24 -2.81 3.68
N VAL A 25 -8.19 -3.60 3.51
CA VAL A 25 -6.98 -3.55 4.33
C VAL A 25 -5.80 -3.51 3.38
N TRP A 26 -4.89 -2.58 3.63
CA TRP A 26 -3.60 -2.47 2.98
C TRP A 26 -2.58 -3.25 3.81
N CYS A 27 -1.68 -3.99 3.19
CA CYS A 27 -0.68 -4.75 3.92
C CYS A 27 0.63 -4.90 3.16
N ARG A 28 1.71 -5.02 3.92
CA ARG A 28 3.02 -5.50 3.48
C ARG A 28 3.25 -6.88 4.07
N ALA A 29 3.64 -7.80 3.21
CA ALA A 29 3.94 -9.17 3.60
C ALA A 29 5.27 -9.60 2.99
N ASP A 30 5.94 -10.52 3.67
CA ASP A 30 7.14 -11.17 3.20
C ASP A 30 6.78 -12.20 2.13
N SER A 31 7.39 -12.07 0.95
CA SER A 31 7.14 -12.95 -0.19
C SER A 31 7.60 -14.39 0.02
N GLN A 32 8.64 -14.61 0.84
CA GLN A 32 9.26 -15.91 1.09
C GLN A 32 8.71 -16.55 2.36
N ALA A 33 8.68 -15.79 3.45
CA ALA A 33 8.29 -16.29 4.76
C ALA A 33 6.77 -16.30 4.98
N GLN A 34 5.99 -15.70 4.08
CA GLN A 34 4.52 -15.62 4.13
C GLN A 34 3.98 -14.94 5.41
N PHE A 35 4.80 -14.13 6.07
CA PHE A 35 4.39 -13.32 7.22
C PHE A 35 3.80 -11.99 6.76
N LEU A 36 2.76 -11.54 7.47
CA LEU A 36 2.22 -10.19 7.33
C LEU A 36 2.96 -9.29 8.31
N ASN A 37 3.77 -8.38 7.80
CA ASN A 37 4.66 -7.55 8.61
C ASN A 37 3.97 -6.28 9.09
N GLU A 38 3.12 -5.67 8.25
CA GLU A 38 2.48 -4.39 8.56
C GLU A 38 1.14 -4.29 7.81
N PHE A 39 0.14 -3.66 8.43
CA PHE A 39 -1.17 -3.45 7.79
C PHE A 39 -1.92 -2.22 8.30
N GLN A 40 -2.74 -1.67 7.42
CA GLN A 40 -3.59 -0.52 7.71
C GLN A 40 -5.02 -0.77 7.21
N VAL A 41 -6.01 -0.49 8.05
CA VAL A 41 -7.43 -0.53 7.66
C VAL A 41 -7.77 0.72 6.87
N TYR A 42 -8.44 0.58 5.73
CA TYR A 42 -8.88 1.73 4.95
C TYR A 42 -10.17 2.31 5.54
N GLU A 43 -10.09 3.53 6.05
CA GLU A 43 -11.22 4.15 6.77
C GLU A 43 -12.07 5.11 5.92
N SER A 44 -11.67 5.38 4.67
CA SER A 44 -12.32 6.30 3.71
C SER A 44 -12.48 7.77 4.13
N LYS A 45 -12.39 8.09 5.42
CA LYS A 45 -12.42 9.43 6.00
C LYS A 45 -11.43 9.44 7.17
N GLY A 46 -10.27 10.06 7.01
CA GLY A 46 -9.24 10.13 8.06
C GLY A 46 -7.83 9.74 7.63
N THR A 47 -7.67 9.15 6.45
CA THR A 47 -6.36 8.90 5.81
C THR A 47 -6.26 9.67 4.52
N ASP A 48 -6.64 10.95 4.57
CA ASP A 48 -6.50 11.82 3.41
C ASP A 48 -5.02 12.12 3.24
N PRO A 49 -4.42 11.76 2.09
CA PRO A 49 -3.03 12.05 1.85
C PRO A 49 -2.83 13.57 1.81
N PRO A 50 -1.61 14.07 2.07
CA PRO A 50 -1.27 15.45 1.79
C PRO A 50 -1.68 15.82 0.36
N ALA A 51 -2.06 17.08 0.12
CA ALA A 51 -2.59 17.52 -1.19
C ALA A 51 -1.64 17.24 -2.38
N SER A 52 -0.36 16.99 -2.13
CA SER A 52 0.67 16.69 -3.12
C SER A 52 0.89 15.20 -3.39
N VAL A 53 0.22 14.29 -2.69
CA VAL A 53 0.49 12.85 -2.73
C VAL A 53 -0.78 12.07 -3.03
N ASP A 54 -0.71 11.10 -3.94
CA ASP A 54 -1.83 10.21 -4.21
C ASP A 54 -2.03 9.20 -3.07
N LEU A 55 -3.27 8.70 -2.90
CA LEU A 55 -3.59 7.73 -1.86
C LEU A 55 -2.69 6.47 -1.90
N GLY A 56 -2.43 5.94 -3.11
CA GLY A 56 -1.59 4.76 -3.27
C GLY A 56 -0.16 4.99 -2.80
N GLU A 57 0.40 6.15 -3.13
CA GLU A 57 1.74 6.54 -2.72
C GLU A 57 1.83 6.78 -1.21
N HIS A 58 0.85 7.49 -0.64
CA HIS A 58 0.78 7.74 0.79
C HIS A 58 0.73 6.44 1.61
N VAL A 59 -0.10 5.48 1.18
CA VAL A 59 -0.18 4.17 1.82
C VAL A 59 1.15 3.42 1.74
N VAL A 60 1.84 3.48 0.60
CA VAL A 60 3.17 2.87 0.45
C VAL A 60 4.15 3.48 1.45
N LEU A 61 4.25 4.81 1.48
CA LEU A 61 5.17 5.50 2.37
C LEU A 61 4.93 5.16 3.86
N LEU A 62 3.66 5.05 4.28
CA LEU A 62 3.30 4.66 5.64
C LEU A 62 3.73 3.23 5.99
N ILE A 63 3.52 2.28 5.08
CA ILE A 63 3.73 0.85 5.37
C ILE A 63 5.20 0.44 5.21
N ILE A 64 6.01 1.21 4.49
CA ILE A 64 7.42 0.89 4.24
C ILE A 64 8.40 1.58 5.21
N ASP A 65 7.93 2.42 6.12
CA ASP A 65 8.78 3.23 7.02
C ASP A 65 9.81 2.37 7.79
N GLU A 66 9.41 1.16 8.20
CA GLU A 66 10.26 0.22 8.93
C GLU A 66 11.07 -0.75 8.05
N VAL A 67 11.07 -0.62 6.72
CA VAL A 67 11.80 -1.54 5.81
C VAL A 67 13.28 -1.17 5.75
N ASP A 68 14.14 -2.19 5.74
CA ASP A 68 15.58 -2.01 5.60
C ASP A 68 16.01 -1.59 4.19
N THR A 69 17.17 -0.91 4.11
CA THR A 69 17.90 -0.70 2.84
C THR A 69 18.06 -2.03 2.09
N GLY A 70 17.92 -2.00 0.77
CA GLY A 70 18.26 -3.11 -0.10
C GLY A 70 17.15 -4.16 -0.23
N THR A 71 16.05 -4.02 0.52
CA THR A 71 14.87 -4.85 0.32
C THR A 71 14.22 -4.53 -1.03
N GLN A 72 13.84 -5.58 -1.75
CA GLN A 72 13.11 -5.47 -3.00
C GLN A 72 11.61 -5.34 -2.71
N LEU A 73 11.01 -4.24 -3.16
CA LEU A 73 9.59 -3.97 -2.95
C LEU A 73 8.80 -4.27 -4.23
N HIS A 74 7.71 -4.99 -4.07
CA HIS A 74 6.79 -5.37 -5.14
C HIS A 74 5.42 -4.76 -4.88
N PHE A 75 4.88 -4.09 -5.88
CA PHE A 75 3.65 -3.32 -5.76
C PHE A 75 2.65 -3.72 -6.84
N HIS A 76 1.36 -3.68 -6.49
CA HIS A 76 0.29 -3.65 -7.48
C HIS A 76 0.27 -2.29 -8.20
N ASN A 77 -0.24 -2.22 -9.42
CA ASN A 77 -0.32 -0.98 -10.22
C ASN A 77 -1.02 0.20 -9.52
N PHE A 78 -1.89 -0.08 -8.55
CA PHE A 78 -2.55 0.96 -7.76
C PHE A 78 -1.56 1.75 -6.88
N PHE A 79 -0.45 1.13 -6.50
CA PHE A 79 0.59 1.67 -5.62
C PHE A 79 1.82 2.14 -6.39
N THR A 80 1.72 2.29 -7.72
CA THR A 80 2.82 2.72 -8.56
C THR A 80 2.55 4.12 -9.10
N SER A 81 3.44 5.07 -8.82
CA SER A 81 3.44 6.42 -9.41
C SER A 81 4.87 6.80 -9.87
N THR A 82 4.98 7.75 -10.79
CA THR A 82 6.30 8.30 -11.19
C THR A 82 6.94 9.07 -10.04
N HIS A 83 6.13 9.80 -9.27
CA HIS A 83 6.58 10.57 -8.12
C HIS A 83 7.18 9.66 -7.03
N LEU A 84 6.51 8.55 -6.70
CA LEU A 84 7.01 7.54 -5.77
C LEU A 84 8.34 6.95 -6.24
N LYS A 85 8.48 6.68 -7.54
CA LYS A 85 9.74 6.18 -8.12
C LYS A 85 10.88 7.20 -7.93
N GLU A 86 10.63 8.47 -8.23
CA GLU A 86 11.62 9.54 -8.02
C GLU A 86 11.96 9.71 -6.53
N ALA A 87 10.99 9.56 -5.63
CA ALA A 87 11.22 9.62 -4.18
C ALA A 87 12.12 8.47 -3.70
N PHE A 88 11.95 7.26 -4.26
CA PHE A 88 12.83 6.12 -4.03
C PHE A 88 14.26 6.38 -4.55
N GLU A 89 14.39 6.96 -5.76
CA GLU A 89 15.69 7.24 -6.39
C GLU A 89 16.46 8.36 -5.68
N ARG A 90 15.78 9.46 -5.30
CA ARG A 90 16.38 10.60 -4.59
C ARG A 90 16.65 10.31 -3.11
N LYS A 91 16.15 9.19 -2.60
CA LYS A 91 16.17 8.83 -1.16
C LYS A 91 15.57 9.92 -0.25
N GLU A 92 14.76 10.83 -0.78
CA GLU A 92 14.23 11.99 -0.03
C GLU A 92 13.32 11.59 1.13
N HIS A 93 12.57 10.50 0.97
CA HIS A 93 11.78 9.89 2.05
C HIS A 93 12.49 8.71 2.71
N PHE A 94 13.63 8.30 2.15
CA PHE A 94 14.51 7.25 2.66
C PHE A 94 15.71 7.86 3.35
N GLY A 95 15.45 8.66 4.40
CA GLY A 95 16.48 9.04 5.35
C GLY A 95 17.13 7.77 5.93
N ARG A 96 18.18 7.29 5.26
CA ARG A 96 19.03 6.10 5.51
C ARG A 96 18.73 4.77 4.78
N ARG A 97 17.61 4.55 4.05
CA ARG A 97 17.20 3.16 3.72
C ARG A 97 16.76 2.76 2.27
N GLY A 98 17.51 3.10 1.21
CA GLY A 98 17.08 2.80 -0.18
C GLY A 98 16.73 1.33 -0.50
N GLY A 99 15.46 1.05 -0.84
CA GLY A 99 14.99 -0.18 -1.48
C GLY A 99 14.94 -0.08 -3.01
N SER A 100 14.83 -1.22 -3.71
CA SER A 100 14.72 -1.23 -5.18
C SER A 100 13.27 -1.38 -5.65
N TYR A 101 12.86 -0.50 -6.57
CA TYR A 101 11.53 -0.48 -7.17
C TYR A 101 11.54 -1.19 -8.52
N LYS A 102 10.74 -2.26 -8.68
CA LYS A 102 10.45 -2.87 -9.98
C LYS A 102 8.94 -2.82 -10.25
N PRO A 103 8.46 -2.01 -11.22
CA PRO A 103 7.07 -2.03 -11.58
C PRO A 103 6.74 -3.37 -12.24
N GLN A 104 5.74 -4.08 -11.70
CA GLN A 104 5.28 -5.34 -12.27
C GLN A 104 4.34 -5.04 -13.44
N ARG A 105 4.88 -4.94 -14.66
CA ARG A 105 4.06 -4.89 -15.88
C ARG A 105 3.48 -6.29 -16.10
N PHE A 106 2.20 -6.47 -15.80
CA PHE A 106 1.45 -7.59 -16.33
C PHE A 106 1.21 -7.32 -17.82
N THR A 107 2.03 -7.93 -18.67
CA THR A 107 1.73 -8.15 -20.10
C THR A 107 0.75 -9.28 -20.25
#